data_AF-A0A416FCL9-F1
#
_entry.id   AF-A0A416FCL9-F1
#
_cell.length_a   1.000
_cell.length_b   1.000
_cell.length_c   1.000
_cell.angle_alpha   90.00
_cell.angle_beta   90.00
_cell.angle_gamma   90.00
#
_symmetry.space_group_name_H-M   'P 1'
#
loop_
_entity.id
_entity.type
_entity.pdbx_description
1 polymer ?
#
loop_
_entity_poly.entity_id
_entity_poly.type
_entity_poly.pdbx_seq_one_letter_code
_entity_poly.pdbx_strand_id
1 'polypeptide(L)'
;MNRYKNDKADETRMIRFIDPNYRELFQIPDGAYVEVKYPNSTVIVACGCMDEYHLRFGSEVYHICELAERLERCQATCAPEPEITEDECAWKLGNKGYLYVQVSEGGYDYQLYHSDFSEWDGGQVDTDGTMNEAKRMILEMYEMDTQTHERILTDELENSVEEKGETYE
;
A
#
# COMPACT_ATOMS: atom_id res chain seq x y z
N MET A 1 34.34 -26.90 11.41
CA MET A 1 33.74 -25.56 11.66
C MET A 1 33.06 -25.08 10.39
N ASN A 2 31.72 -25.07 10.38
CA ASN A 2 30.89 -24.64 9.25
C ASN A 2 31.15 -23.18 8.89
N ARG A 3 31.55 -22.92 7.65
CA ARG A 3 31.35 -21.63 6.99
C ARG A 3 30.15 -21.79 6.06
N TYR A 4 28.95 -21.51 6.58
CA TYR A 4 27.82 -21.22 5.70
C TYR A 4 28.13 -19.90 5.02
N LYS A 5 28.63 -19.98 3.78
CA LYS A 5 28.51 -18.87 2.84
C LYS A 5 27.02 -18.69 2.60
N ASN A 6 26.44 -17.65 3.16
CA ASN A 6 25.09 -17.22 2.81
C ASN A 6 25.17 -16.53 1.44
N ASP A 7 25.39 -17.33 0.39
CA ASP A 7 24.96 -17.02 -0.97
C ASP A 7 23.43 -17.09 -0.95
N LYS A 8 22.78 -16.04 -0.42
CA LYS A 8 21.43 -15.72 -0.85
C LYS A 8 21.60 -14.52 -1.76
N ALA A 9 21.82 -14.84 -3.03
CA ALA A 9 21.51 -13.90 -4.08
C ALA A 9 20.13 -13.34 -3.79
N ASP A 10 20.05 -12.04 -3.93
CA ASP A 10 18.85 -11.23 -4.02
C ASP A 10 17.98 -11.78 -5.17
N GLU A 11 17.34 -12.92 -4.97
CA GLU A 11 16.24 -13.38 -5.83
C GLU A 11 15.05 -12.53 -5.41
N THR A 12 14.99 -11.32 -5.96
CA THR A 12 13.81 -10.47 -5.91
C THR A 12 12.65 -11.31 -6.46
N ARG A 13 11.89 -11.95 -5.56
CA ARG A 13 10.82 -12.87 -5.93
C ARG A 13 9.74 -12.04 -6.60
N MET A 14 9.67 -12.11 -7.92
CA MET A 14 8.69 -11.36 -8.68
C MET A 14 7.32 -12.04 -8.62
N ILE A 15 6.29 -11.27 -8.34
CA ILE A 15 4.89 -11.71 -8.35
C ILE A 15 4.34 -11.40 -9.75
N ARG A 16 3.85 -12.44 -10.42
CA ARG A 16 3.27 -12.33 -11.76
C ARG A 16 1.76 -12.13 -11.66
N PHE A 17 1.27 -11.10 -12.32
CA PHE A 17 -0.16 -10.87 -12.52
C PHE A 17 -0.53 -11.34 -13.91
N ILE A 18 -1.53 -12.22 -13.99
CA ILE A 18 -2.01 -12.80 -15.24
C ILE A 18 -3.48 -12.45 -15.48
N ASP A 19 -3.91 -12.55 -16.72
CA ASP A 19 -5.33 -12.56 -17.07
C ASP A 19 -5.92 -13.99 -16.97
N PRO A 20 -7.26 -14.16 -17.02
CA PRO A 20 -7.90 -15.47 -17.00
C PRO A 20 -7.48 -16.41 -18.13
N ASN A 21 -6.97 -15.89 -19.25
CA ASN A 21 -6.38 -16.65 -20.34
C ASN A 21 -4.89 -16.97 -20.14
N TYR A 22 -4.36 -16.77 -18.94
CA TYR A 22 -2.97 -17.08 -18.56
C TYR A 22 -1.92 -16.20 -19.27
N ARG A 23 -2.29 -15.01 -19.75
CA ARG A 23 -1.32 -14.04 -20.29
C ARG A 23 -0.81 -13.17 -19.16
N GLU A 24 0.50 -13.04 -19.08
CA GLU A 24 1.15 -12.12 -18.15
C GLU A 24 0.79 -10.68 -18.51
N LEU A 25 0.27 -9.95 -17.52
CA LEU A 25 -0.06 -8.54 -17.63
C LEU A 25 1.14 -7.68 -17.20
N PHE A 26 1.67 -7.95 -16.01
CA PHE A 26 2.81 -7.27 -15.42
C PHE A 26 3.41 -8.09 -14.27
N GLN A 27 4.57 -7.65 -13.78
CA GLN A 27 5.25 -8.25 -12.64
C GLN A 27 5.63 -7.17 -11.63
N ILE A 28 5.60 -7.51 -10.35
CA ILE A 28 6.04 -6.62 -9.26
C ILE A 28 7.01 -7.35 -8.33
N PRO A 29 7.93 -6.63 -7.65
CA PRO A 29 8.81 -7.26 -6.66
C PRO A 29 8.04 -7.67 -5.40
N ASP A 30 8.64 -8.58 -4.62
CA ASP A 30 8.07 -9.05 -3.36
C ASP A 30 7.80 -7.91 -2.36
N GLY A 31 6.61 -7.94 -1.77
CA GLY A 31 6.11 -6.92 -0.84
C GLY A 31 5.73 -5.60 -1.51
N ALA A 32 5.81 -5.46 -2.84
CA ALA A 32 5.32 -4.28 -3.53
C ALA A 32 3.78 -4.18 -3.46
N TYR A 33 3.27 -2.99 -3.74
CA TYR A 33 1.85 -2.71 -3.74
C TYR A 33 1.31 -2.65 -5.16
N VAL A 34 0.05 -3.03 -5.32
CA VAL A 34 -0.70 -2.86 -6.56
C VAL A 34 -1.93 -2.00 -6.30
N GLU A 35 -2.29 -1.19 -7.28
CA GLU A 35 -3.54 -0.46 -7.33
C GLU A 35 -4.61 -1.34 -8.01
N VAL A 36 -5.70 -1.56 -7.32
CA VAL A 36 -6.88 -2.31 -7.77
C VAL A 36 -8.02 -1.33 -7.99
N LYS A 37 -8.36 -1.09 -9.26
CA LYS A 37 -9.48 -0.25 -9.64
C LYS A 37 -10.73 -1.11 -9.77
N TYR A 38 -11.66 -0.93 -8.85
CA TYR A 38 -13.02 -1.45 -8.95
C TYR A 38 -13.92 -0.42 -9.66
N PRO A 39 -15.11 -0.82 -10.14
CA PRO A 39 -16.06 0.11 -10.76
C PRO A 39 -16.46 1.29 -9.87
N ASN A 40 -16.44 1.10 -8.54
CA ASN A 40 -16.93 2.07 -7.56
C ASN A 40 -15.85 2.60 -6.60
N SER A 41 -14.64 2.02 -6.58
CA SER A 41 -13.59 2.36 -5.62
C SER A 41 -12.21 1.95 -6.14
N THR A 42 -11.14 2.56 -5.62
CA THR A 42 -9.77 2.21 -5.99
C THR A 42 -8.95 1.97 -4.73
N VAL A 43 -8.48 0.74 -4.54
CA VAL A 43 -7.72 0.33 -3.35
C VAL A 43 -6.30 -0.04 -3.72
N ILE A 44 -5.37 0.20 -2.82
CA ILE A 44 -3.99 -0.24 -2.91
C ILE A 44 -3.81 -1.44 -1.98
N VAL A 45 -3.22 -2.51 -2.52
CA VAL A 45 -3.11 -3.81 -1.85
C VAL A 45 -1.67 -4.28 -1.85
N ALA A 46 -1.18 -4.62 -0.66
CA ALA A 46 0.14 -5.21 -0.49
C ALA A 46 0.21 -6.59 -1.12
N CYS A 47 1.27 -6.90 -1.86
CA CYS A 47 1.43 -8.18 -2.51
C CYS A 47 2.70 -8.87 -2.05
N GLY A 48 2.58 -10.12 -1.59
CA GLY A 48 3.72 -10.94 -1.16
C GLY A 48 3.86 -12.21 -2.00
N CYS A 49 5.06 -12.57 -2.41
CA CYS A 49 5.34 -13.78 -3.16
C CYS A 49 5.47 -14.96 -2.20
N MET A 50 4.52 -15.91 -2.27
CA MET A 50 4.61 -17.15 -1.50
C MET A 50 5.43 -18.17 -2.31
N ASP A 51 4.94 -18.50 -3.52
CA ASP A 51 5.50 -19.47 -4.46
C ASP A 51 5.18 -19.07 -5.92
N GLU A 52 5.58 -19.88 -6.90
CA GLU A 52 5.42 -19.57 -8.34
C GLU A 52 3.98 -19.30 -8.82
N TYR A 53 2.99 -19.79 -8.08
CA TYR A 53 1.55 -19.69 -8.41
C TYR A 53 0.70 -19.10 -7.29
N HIS A 54 1.27 -18.89 -6.10
CA HIS A 54 0.55 -18.38 -4.94
C HIS A 54 1.13 -17.03 -4.53
N LEU A 55 0.25 -16.04 -4.40
CA LEU A 55 0.59 -14.74 -3.87
C LEU A 55 -0.27 -14.42 -2.67
N ARG A 56 0.31 -13.69 -1.73
CA ARG A 56 -0.43 -12.94 -0.74
C ARG A 56 -0.94 -11.66 -1.38
N PHE A 57 -2.23 -11.38 -1.22
CA PHE A 57 -2.91 -10.18 -1.71
C PHE A 57 -3.63 -9.54 -0.51
N GLY A 58 -2.99 -8.54 0.09
CA GLY A 58 -3.37 -7.95 1.37
C GLY A 58 -3.14 -8.93 2.50
N SER A 59 -4.22 -9.29 3.22
CA SER A 59 -4.18 -10.28 4.30
C SER A 59 -4.45 -11.71 3.82
N GLU A 60 -4.90 -11.90 2.59
CA GLU A 60 -5.35 -13.19 2.06
C GLU A 60 -4.32 -13.80 1.10
N VAL A 61 -4.37 -15.11 0.88
CA VAL A 61 -3.52 -15.82 -0.09
C VAL A 61 -4.39 -16.36 -1.22
N TYR A 62 -3.99 -16.07 -2.46
CA TYR A 62 -4.69 -16.48 -3.66
C TYR A 62 -3.77 -17.24 -4.62
N HIS A 63 -4.37 -18.12 -5.42
CA HIS A 63 -3.73 -18.61 -6.63
C HIS A 63 -3.79 -17.52 -7.72
N ILE A 64 -2.74 -17.37 -8.54
CA ILE A 64 -2.68 -16.33 -9.60
C ILE A 64 -3.90 -16.38 -10.53
N CYS A 65 -4.39 -17.57 -10.88
CA CYS A 65 -5.62 -17.74 -11.67
C CYS A 65 -6.89 -17.34 -10.89
N GLU A 66 -6.99 -17.73 -9.62
CA GLU A 66 -8.17 -17.41 -8.79
C GLU A 66 -8.29 -15.90 -8.60
N LEU A 67 -7.16 -15.22 -8.40
CA LEU A 67 -7.12 -13.76 -8.34
C LEU A 67 -7.56 -13.16 -9.67
N ALA A 68 -7.04 -13.64 -10.81
CA ALA A 68 -7.43 -13.16 -12.14
C ALA A 68 -8.93 -13.32 -12.41
N GLU A 69 -9.49 -14.50 -12.12
CA GLU A 69 -10.92 -14.77 -12.25
C GLU A 69 -11.75 -13.88 -11.32
N ARG A 70 -11.28 -13.66 -10.10
CA ARG A 70 -11.96 -12.80 -9.13
C ARG A 70 -11.96 -11.33 -9.57
N LEU A 71 -10.84 -10.85 -10.12
CA LEU A 71 -10.73 -9.49 -10.66
C LEU A 71 -11.67 -9.32 -11.86
N GLU A 72 -11.68 -10.26 -12.81
CA GLU A 72 -12.60 -10.23 -13.95
C GLU A 72 -14.07 -10.25 -13.51
N ARG A 73 -14.42 -11.13 -12.55
CA ARG A 73 -15.78 -11.24 -12.00
C ARG A 73 -16.24 -9.96 -11.31
N CYS A 74 -15.32 -9.28 -10.63
CA CYS A 74 -15.58 -8.00 -9.95
C CYS A 74 -15.45 -6.78 -10.89
N GLN A 75 -15.18 -7.00 -12.18
CA GLN A 75 -14.84 -5.94 -13.16
C GLN A 75 -13.73 -5.03 -12.65
N ALA A 76 -12.79 -5.59 -11.90
CA ALA A 76 -11.67 -4.90 -11.30
C ALA A 76 -10.41 -5.11 -12.13
N THR A 77 -9.57 -4.08 -12.19
CA THR A 77 -8.27 -4.14 -12.86
C THR A 77 -7.15 -3.87 -11.88
N CYS A 78 -6.11 -4.69 -11.90
CA CYS A 78 -4.89 -4.44 -11.14
C CYS A 78 -3.82 -3.79 -12.02
N ALA A 79 -3.08 -2.85 -11.45
CA ALA A 79 -1.87 -2.29 -12.01
C ALA A 79 -0.84 -2.07 -10.88
N PRO A 80 0.45 -1.96 -11.18
CA PRO A 80 1.43 -1.50 -10.19
C PRO A 80 0.99 -0.18 -9.54
N GLU A 81 1.28 0.01 -8.26
CA GLU A 81 0.99 1.28 -7.59
C GLU A 81 1.64 2.44 -8.38
N PRO A 82 0.88 3.48 -8.78
CA PRO A 82 1.45 4.62 -9.47
C PRO A 82 2.40 5.38 -8.54
N GLU A 83 3.49 5.87 -9.11
CA GLU A 83 4.41 6.77 -8.39
C GLU A 83 3.68 8.08 -8.07
N ILE A 84 3.82 8.53 -6.82
CA ILE A 84 3.21 9.77 -6.36
C ILE A 84 4.15 10.93 -6.65
N THR A 85 3.68 11.86 -7.47
CA THR A 85 4.41 13.06 -7.86
C THR A 85 3.94 14.31 -7.11
N GLU A 86 2.92 14.17 -6.27
CA GLU A 86 2.40 15.25 -5.44
C GLU A 86 3.26 15.44 -4.17
N ASP A 87 3.30 16.67 -3.67
CA ASP A 87 4.03 17.01 -2.43
C ASP A 87 3.33 16.49 -1.17
N GLU A 88 2.06 16.09 -1.27
CA GLU A 88 1.26 15.55 -0.18
C GLU A 88 0.31 14.46 -0.68
N CYS A 89 -0.01 13.49 0.18
CA CYS A 89 -0.95 12.43 -0.13
C CYS A 89 -1.56 11.85 1.15
N ALA A 90 -2.83 11.46 1.06
CA ALA A 90 -3.57 10.81 2.13
C ALA A 90 -4.09 9.43 1.72
N TRP A 91 -4.08 8.50 2.66
CA TRP A 91 -4.61 7.15 2.51
C TRP A 91 -5.50 6.77 3.67
N LYS A 92 -6.66 6.19 3.36
CA LYS A 92 -7.53 5.53 4.32
C LYS A 92 -7.07 4.10 4.54
N LEU A 93 -6.68 3.77 5.76
CA LEU A 93 -6.19 2.45 6.18
C LEU A 93 -7.34 1.51 6.59
N GLY A 94 -8.36 1.40 5.73
CA GLY A 94 -9.58 0.65 6.00
C GLY A 94 -10.32 1.16 7.24
N ASN A 95 -10.45 0.31 8.26
CA ASN A 95 -11.08 0.65 9.55
C ASN A 95 -10.07 1.08 10.63
N LYS A 96 -8.75 1.04 10.34
CA LYS A 96 -7.73 1.40 11.34
C LYS A 96 -7.59 2.92 11.49
N GLY A 97 -7.80 3.67 10.40
CA GLY A 97 -7.68 5.11 10.41
C GLY A 97 -7.20 5.68 9.09
N TYR A 98 -6.42 6.75 9.15
CA TYR A 98 -5.90 7.48 8.00
C TYR A 98 -4.40 7.73 8.18
N LEU A 99 -3.68 7.75 7.07
CA LEU A 99 -2.28 8.14 6.99
C LEU A 99 -2.21 9.33 6.05
N TYR A 100 -1.61 10.42 6.51
CA TYR A 100 -1.24 11.56 5.70
C TYR A 100 0.28 11.61 5.63
N VAL A 101 0.84 11.85 4.44
CA VAL A 101 2.29 11.99 4.22
C VAL A 101 2.52 13.20 3.33
N GLN A 102 3.51 14.02 3.68
CA GLN A 102 3.92 15.18 2.90
C GLN A 102 5.45 15.27 2.79
N VAL A 103 5.92 15.87 1.72
CA VAL A 103 7.35 16.13 1.46
C VAL A 103 7.87 17.18 2.44
N SER A 104 9.08 16.95 2.94
CA SER A 104 9.76 17.78 3.94
C SER A 104 11.22 18.02 3.54
N GLU A 105 11.90 19.01 4.15
CA GLU A 105 13.30 19.35 3.83
C GLU A 105 14.33 18.23 4.12
N GLY A 106 13.91 17.13 4.75
CA GLY A 106 14.76 15.97 5.08
C GLY A 106 14.11 14.60 4.82
N GLY A 107 13.08 14.53 3.98
CA GLY A 107 12.35 13.29 3.71
C GLY A 107 10.86 13.53 3.66
N TYR A 108 10.10 12.83 4.51
CA TYR A 108 8.64 12.93 4.52
C TYR A 108 8.10 13.02 5.94
N ASP A 109 7.29 14.04 6.20
CA ASP A 109 6.50 14.14 7.42
C ASP A 109 5.23 13.31 7.25
N TYR A 110 4.83 12.61 8.30
CA TYR A 110 3.62 11.79 8.29
C TYR A 110 2.79 12.00 9.54
N GLN A 111 1.49 11.88 9.37
CA GLN A 111 0.51 11.96 10.44
C GLN A 111 -0.47 10.80 10.31
N LEU A 112 -0.61 10.02 11.38
CA LEU A 112 -1.60 8.97 11.52
C LEU A 112 -2.78 9.50 12.34
N TYR A 113 -3.96 9.19 11.83
CA TYR A 113 -5.23 9.48 12.49
C TYR A 113 -5.98 8.17 12.74
N HIS A 114 -6.76 8.13 13.81
CA HIS A 114 -7.75 7.08 14.02
C HIS A 114 -8.94 7.24 13.06
N SER A 115 -9.80 6.22 13.00
CA SER A 115 -11.00 6.23 12.15
C SER A 115 -12.00 7.37 12.46
N ASP A 116 -11.88 7.98 13.65
CA ASP A 116 -12.69 9.12 14.09
C ASP A 116 -12.00 10.49 13.88
N PHE A 117 -10.87 10.50 13.16
CA PHE A 117 -10.01 11.66 12.86
C PHE A 117 -9.22 12.21 14.04
N SER A 118 -9.20 11.53 15.19
CA SER A 118 -8.29 11.89 16.28
C SER A 118 -6.85 11.55 15.91
N GLU A 119 -5.91 12.43 16.29
CA GLU A 119 -4.48 12.18 16.10
C GLU A 119 -4.06 10.93 16.87
N TRP A 120 -3.46 9.98 16.15
CA TRP A 120 -2.92 8.76 16.73
C TRP A 120 -1.43 8.95 17.00
N ASP A 121 -0.66 9.23 15.95
CA ASP A 121 0.80 9.31 16.01
C ASP A 121 1.31 10.13 14.80
N GLY A 122 2.51 10.67 14.87
CA GLY A 122 3.06 11.50 13.81
C GLY A 122 4.56 11.68 13.97
N GLY A 123 5.25 11.83 12.85
CA GLY A 123 6.70 11.96 12.84
C GLY A 123 7.26 12.22 11.45
N GLN A 124 8.56 11.99 11.32
CA GLN A 124 9.27 12.16 10.07
C GLN A 124 10.01 10.86 9.72
N VAL A 125 9.95 10.47 8.45
CA VAL A 125 10.79 9.42 7.89
C VAL A 125 11.87 10.08 7.02
N ASP A 126 13.12 9.90 7.44
CA ASP A 126 14.30 10.33 6.68
C ASP A 126 14.56 9.32 5.57
N THR A 127 14.24 9.71 4.34
CA THR A 127 14.49 8.90 3.16
C THR A 127 14.66 9.78 1.93
N ASP A 128 15.66 9.46 1.11
CA ASP A 128 15.84 10.03 -0.24
C ASP A 128 14.94 9.34 -1.29
N GLY A 129 14.09 8.41 -0.84
CA GLY A 129 13.22 7.60 -1.68
C GLY A 129 11.95 8.32 -2.17
N THR A 130 11.10 7.56 -2.86
CA THR A 130 9.77 8.04 -3.30
C THR A 130 8.78 8.09 -2.14
N MET A 131 7.69 8.84 -2.29
CA MET A 131 6.61 8.86 -1.28
C MET A 131 6.01 7.46 -1.06
N ASN A 132 5.97 6.60 -2.09
CA ASN A 132 5.53 5.22 -1.95
C ASN A 132 6.46 4.41 -1.04
N GLU A 133 7.78 4.63 -1.13
CA GLU A 133 8.76 4.01 -0.23
C GLU A 133 8.61 4.55 1.20
N ALA A 134 8.47 5.87 1.36
CA ALA A 134 8.21 6.51 2.65
C ALA A 134 6.96 5.93 3.32
N LYS A 135 5.84 5.89 2.60
CA LYS A 135 4.58 5.26 3.02
C LYS A 135 4.80 3.81 3.46
N ARG A 136 5.54 3.02 2.67
CA ARG A 136 5.81 1.62 2.99
C ARG A 136 6.60 1.49 4.29
N MET A 137 7.63 2.30 4.50
CA MET A 137 8.42 2.31 5.73
C MET A 137 7.55 2.66 6.93
N ILE A 138 6.69 3.68 6.81
CA ILE A 138 5.75 4.07 7.87
C ILE A 138 4.81 2.89 8.17
N LEU A 139 4.14 2.31 7.17
CA LEU A 139 3.23 1.19 7.39
C LEU A 139 3.92 -0.02 8.02
N GLU A 140 5.17 -0.31 7.66
CA GLU A 140 5.97 -1.38 8.27
C GLU A 140 6.27 -1.08 9.75
N MET A 141 6.61 0.16 10.10
CA MET A 141 6.86 0.56 11.50
C MET A 141 5.66 0.32 12.42
N TYR A 142 4.43 0.46 11.91
CA TYR A 142 3.20 0.24 12.66
C TYR A 142 2.57 -1.16 12.43
N GLU A 143 3.28 -2.08 11.77
CA GLU A 143 2.79 -3.44 11.46
C GLU A 143 1.48 -3.43 10.65
N MET A 144 1.40 -2.49 9.69
CA MET A 144 0.26 -2.22 8.81
C MET A 144 0.60 -2.38 7.32
N ASP A 145 1.76 -2.91 6.99
CA ASP A 145 2.24 -3.13 5.62
C ASP A 145 1.36 -4.10 4.80
N THR A 146 0.57 -4.95 5.48
CA THR A 146 -0.39 -5.86 4.83
C THR A 146 -1.81 -5.31 4.73
N GLN A 147 -2.08 -4.16 5.36
CA GLN A 147 -3.39 -3.53 5.39
C GLN A 147 -3.73 -2.98 4.00
N THR A 148 -4.96 -3.18 3.54
CA THR A 148 -5.43 -2.48 2.34
C THR A 148 -5.65 -1.00 2.65
N HIS A 149 -5.23 -0.14 1.73
CA HIS A 149 -5.37 1.30 1.90
C HIS A 149 -5.89 1.97 0.64
N GLU A 150 -6.72 3.00 0.82
CA GLU A 150 -7.45 3.67 -0.25
C GLU A 150 -6.96 5.11 -0.36
N ARG A 151 -6.56 5.54 -1.55
CA ARG A 151 -6.11 6.93 -1.73
C ARG A 151 -7.31 7.86 -1.61
N ILE A 152 -7.18 8.89 -0.78
CA ILE A 152 -8.20 9.92 -0.57
C ILE A 152 -7.60 11.29 -0.87
N LEU A 153 -8.46 12.28 -1.09
CA LEU A 153 -8.01 13.66 -1.27
C LEU A 153 -7.55 14.20 0.09
N THR A 154 -6.42 14.92 0.10
CA THR A 154 -5.89 15.53 1.32
C THR A 154 -6.87 16.58 1.85
N ASP A 155 -7.47 17.40 0.98
CA ASP A 155 -8.56 18.31 1.33
C ASP A 155 -9.72 17.61 2.07
N GLU A 156 -10.12 16.40 1.65
CA GLU A 156 -11.21 15.67 2.31
C GLU A 156 -10.85 15.24 3.73
N LEU A 157 -9.59 14.85 3.94
CA LEU A 157 -9.08 14.49 5.26
C LEU A 157 -8.97 15.73 6.16
N GLU A 158 -8.40 16.82 5.66
CA GLU A 158 -8.24 18.08 6.41
C GLU A 158 -9.59 18.65 6.85
N ASN A 159 -10.56 18.77 5.92
CA ASN A 159 -11.91 19.23 6.26
C ASN A 159 -12.55 18.36 7.37
N SER A 160 -12.35 17.04 7.32
CA SER A 160 -12.90 16.11 8.32
C SER A 160 -12.24 16.27 9.70
N VAL A 161 -10.95 16.59 9.73
CA VAL A 161 -10.19 16.86 10.96
C VAL A 161 -10.62 18.22 11.56
N GLU A 162 -10.77 19.25 10.72
CA GLU A 162 -11.21 20.58 11.14
C GLU A 162 -12.64 20.57 11.71
N GLU A 163 -13.61 19.97 11.00
CA GLU A 163 -15.02 19.88 11.46
C GLU A 163 -15.14 19.16 12.83
N LYS A 164 -14.23 18.23 13.12
CA LYS A 164 -14.18 17.53 14.41
C LYS A 164 -13.57 18.39 15.51
N GLY A 165 -12.55 19.18 15.20
CA GLY A 165 -11.92 20.12 16.13
C GLY A 165 -12.89 21.19 16.64
N GLU A 166 -13.83 21.63 15.81
CA GLU A 166 -14.82 22.67 16.16
C GLU A 166 -15.96 22.18 17.08
N THR A 167 -16.08 20.88 17.35
CA THR A 167 -17.14 20.35 18.24
C THR A 167 -16.82 20.45 19.74
N TYR A 168 -15.66 21.00 20.10
CA TYR A 168 -15.20 21.15 21.49
C TYR A 168 -15.02 22.61 21.96
N GLU A 169 -15.73 23.57 21.35
CA GLU A 169 -15.84 24.95 21.87
C GLU A 169 -17.20 25.26 22.54
#